data_AF-A0A8J7WL72-F1
#
_entry.id   AF-A0A8J7WL72-F1
#
_cell.length_a   1.000
_cell.length_b   1.000
_cell.length_c   1.000
_cell.angle_alpha   90.00
_cell.angle_beta   90.00
_cell.angle_gamma   90.00
#
_symmetry.space_group_name_H-M   'P 1'
#
loop_
_entity.id
_entity.type
_entity.pdbx_description
1 polymer ?
#
loop_
_entity_poly.entity_id
_entity_poly.type
_entity_poly.pdbx_seq_one_letter_code
_entity_poly.pdbx_strand_id
1 'polypeptide(L)'
;MSAPDELAGVFTFPAAKQAVYAGTTYLALGGKTHLRRAVEHSTEAIRLYQGAANVDQSSGDLLAAHLDLAAAHLDGGEIDAVAEKLGYVLATPIERRTASIRTRMRTLSSTLAQPAYSRSPAILGLREEIHAFARPALPAPDPTEP
;
A
#
# COMPACT_ATOMS: atom_id res chain seq x y z
N MET A 1 29.12 13.12 -29.24
CA MET A 1 28.25 13.73 -28.22
C MET A 1 27.85 12.63 -27.26
N SER A 2 28.51 12.54 -26.10
CA SER A 2 28.11 11.57 -25.07
C SER A 2 26.71 11.90 -24.59
N ALA A 3 25.84 10.90 -24.50
CA ALA A 3 24.56 11.04 -23.82
C ALA A 3 24.82 11.55 -22.40
N PRO A 4 24.02 12.49 -21.87
CA PRO A 4 24.15 12.87 -20.47
C PRO A 4 24.01 11.60 -19.63
N ASP A 5 24.91 11.42 -18.66
CA ASP A 5 24.75 10.39 -17.62
C ASP A 5 23.39 10.63 -16.96
N GLU A 6 22.39 9.85 -17.38
CA GLU A 6 21.06 9.91 -16.81
C GLU A 6 21.20 9.40 -15.38
N LEU A 7 21.16 10.32 -14.41
CA LEU A 7 21.05 9.99 -12.99
C LEU A 7 19.77 9.17 -12.85
N ALA A 8 19.89 7.85 -12.78
CA ALA A 8 18.78 6.92 -12.60
C ALA A 8 18.77 6.38 -11.16
N GLY A 9 17.61 5.91 -10.69
CA GLY A 9 17.47 5.31 -9.37
C GLY A 9 17.37 6.31 -8.23
N VAL A 10 18.14 6.11 -7.15
CA VAL A 10 18.03 6.84 -5.86
C VAL A 10 18.17 8.36 -5.99
N PHE A 11 18.83 8.85 -7.04
CA PHE A 11 19.04 10.27 -7.27
C PHE A 11 17.88 10.98 -7.97
N THR A 12 16.80 10.25 -8.27
CA THR A 12 15.60 10.80 -8.90
C THR A 12 14.38 10.68 -8.01
N PHE A 13 13.46 11.63 -8.19
CA PHE A 13 12.17 11.63 -7.53
C PHE A 13 11.07 11.77 -8.60
N PRO A 14 10.80 10.69 -9.37
CA PRO A 14 9.90 10.74 -10.52
C PRO A 14 8.46 11.07 -10.09
N ALA A 15 7.64 11.50 -11.05
CA ALA A 15 6.25 11.91 -10.80
C ALA A 15 5.42 10.86 -10.05
N ALA A 16 5.64 9.57 -10.33
CA ALA A 16 4.97 8.48 -9.62
C ALA A 16 5.30 8.48 -8.12
N LYS A 17 6.57 8.66 -7.76
CA LYS A 17 7.02 8.73 -6.36
C LYS A 17 6.55 10.02 -5.68
N GLN A 18 6.52 11.14 -6.41
CA GLN A 18 5.92 12.39 -5.93
C GLN A 18 4.44 12.19 -5.57
N ALA A 19 3.68 11.51 -6.43
CA ALA A 19 2.27 11.22 -6.19
C ALA A 19 2.07 10.32 -4.96
N VAL A 20 2.91 9.29 -4.74
CA VAL A 20 2.86 8.48 -3.51
C VAL A 20 3.03 9.33 -2.27
N TYR A 21 4.07 10.17 -2.25
CA TYR A 21 4.36 11.00 -1.08
C TYR A 21 3.26 12.04 -0.85
N ALA A 22 2.74 12.67 -1.90
CA ALA A 22 1.60 13.56 -1.78
C ALA A 22 0.38 12.84 -1.20
N GLY A 23 0.05 11.64 -1.70
CA GLY A 23 -1.05 10.82 -1.18
C GLY A 23 -0.89 10.50 0.31
N THR A 24 0.29 9.99 0.71
CA THR A 24 0.62 9.73 2.12
C THR A 24 0.48 10.99 2.98
N THR A 25 1.02 12.12 2.52
CA THR A 25 0.99 13.37 3.28
C THR A 25 -0.44 13.88 3.46
N TYR A 26 -1.25 13.88 2.41
CA TYR A 26 -2.64 14.31 2.51
C TYR A 26 -3.48 13.39 3.40
N LEU A 27 -3.26 12.07 3.35
CA LEU A 27 -3.90 11.13 4.26
C LEU A 27 -3.54 11.46 5.73
N ALA A 28 -2.25 11.72 6.00
CA ALA A 28 -1.78 12.06 7.34
C ALA A 28 -2.31 13.39 7.87
N LEU A 29 -2.57 14.38 6.99
CA LEU A 29 -3.18 15.66 7.38
C LEU A 29 -4.67 15.50 7.76
N GLY A 30 -5.35 14.49 7.20
CA GLY A 30 -6.74 14.16 7.52
C GLY A 30 -7.76 15.24 7.13
N GLY A 31 -9.03 15.00 7.42
CA GLY A 31 -10.13 15.92 7.08
C GLY A 31 -10.55 15.87 5.61
N LYS A 32 -11.81 16.26 5.34
CA LYS A 32 -12.50 15.98 4.07
C LYS A 32 -11.74 16.45 2.83
N THR A 33 -11.18 17.67 2.87
CA THR A 33 -10.44 18.24 1.74
C THR A 33 -9.16 17.47 1.44
N HIS A 34 -8.41 17.07 2.48
CA HIS A 34 -7.17 16.32 2.29
C HIS A 34 -7.44 14.85 1.97
N LEU A 35 -8.50 14.25 2.49
CA LEU A 35 -8.92 12.90 2.10
C LEU A 35 -9.17 12.78 0.59
N ARG A 36 -9.87 13.75 -0.02
CA ARG A 36 -10.05 13.78 -1.48
C ARG A 36 -8.70 13.87 -2.21
N ARG A 37 -7.78 14.71 -1.73
CA ARG A 37 -6.43 14.82 -2.30
C ARG A 37 -5.63 13.52 -2.15
N ALA A 38 -5.78 12.82 -1.03
CA ALA A 38 -5.14 11.53 -0.80
C ALA A 38 -5.62 10.49 -1.83
N VAL A 39 -6.93 10.42 -2.08
CA VAL A 39 -7.51 9.56 -3.13
C VAL A 39 -6.96 9.93 -4.51
N GLU A 40 -6.96 11.22 -4.88
CA GLU A 40 -6.46 11.71 -6.16
C GLU A 40 -4.99 11.29 -6.39
N HIS A 41 -4.12 11.58 -5.42
CA HIS A 41 -2.69 11.35 -5.57
C HIS A 41 -2.31 9.87 -5.49
N SER A 42 -2.94 9.08 -4.60
CA SER A 42 -2.69 7.64 -4.54
C SER A 42 -3.17 6.92 -5.80
N THR A 43 -4.29 7.35 -6.38
CA THR A 43 -4.78 6.82 -7.67
C THR A 43 -3.82 7.16 -8.80
N GLU A 44 -3.34 8.40 -8.87
CA GLU A 44 -2.37 8.83 -9.88
C GLU A 44 -1.04 8.07 -9.76
N ALA A 45 -0.55 7.84 -8.55
CA ALA A 45 0.64 7.03 -8.32
C ALA A 45 0.49 5.61 -8.87
N ILE A 46 -0.64 4.94 -8.58
CA ILE A 46 -0.94 3.60 -9.09
C ILE A 46 -0.93 3.60 -10.62
N ARG A 47 -1.62 4.56 -11.25
CA ARG A 47 -1.69 4.69 -12.70
C ARG A 47 -0.30 4.87 -13.34
N LEU A 48 0.52 5.75 -12.76
CA LEU A 48 1.87 6.02 -13.27
C LEU A 48 2.79 4.81 -13.14
N TYR A 49 2.72 4.07 -12.02
CA TYR A 49 3.53 2.87 -11.83
C TYR A 49 3.08 1.69 -12.69
N GLN A 50 1.77 1.51 -12.89
CA GLN A 50 1.25 0.46 -13.77
C GLN A 50 1.55 0.73 -15.26
N GLY A 51 1.66 2.00 -15.65
CA GLY A 51 2.03 2.39 -17.02
C GLY A 51 3.55 2.38 -17.29
N ALA A 52 4.40 2.21 -16.28
CA ALA A 52 5.85 2.24 -16.43
C ALA A 52 6.41 0.85 -16.84
N ALA A 53 7.36 0.84 -17.77
CA ALA A 53 7.97 -0.40 -18.28
C ALA A 53 8.77 -1.20 -17.22
N ASN A 54 9.22 -0.54 -16.13
CA ASN A 54 10.05 -1.14 -15.08
C ASN A 54 9.34 -1.11 -13.72
N VAL A 55 8.26 -1.88 -13.59
CA VAL A 55 7.48 -2.01 -12.33
C VAL A 55 8.34 -2.51 -11.16
N ASP A 56 9.42 -3.23 -11.43
CA ASP A 56 10.22 -3.91 -10.40
C ASP A 56 11.01 -2.95 -9.49
N GLN A 57 11.37 -1.75 -9.98
CA GLN A 57 12.08 -0.74 -9.18
C GLN A 57 11.19 0.00 -8.17
N SER A 58 9.87 -0.23 -8.16
CA SER A 58 8.94 0.59 -7.38
C SER A 58 7.81 -0.19 -6.70
N SER A 59 8.03 -1.47 -6.44
CA SER A 59 7.06 -2.32 -5.75
C SER A 59 6.63 -1.76 -4.39
N GLY A 60 7.55 -1.21 -3.59
CA GLY A 60 7.24 -0.59 -2.31
C GLY A 60 6.34 0.66 -2.40
N ASP A 61 6.61 1.52 -3.38
CA ASP A 61 5.83 2.75 -3.61
C ASP A 61 4.41 2.41 -4.09
N LEU A 62 4.28 1.42 -4.97
CA LEU A 62 2.98 0.94 -5.44
C LEU A 62 2.15 0.30 -4.31
N LEU A 63 2.78 -0.48 -3.42
CA LEU A 63 2.12 -1.02 -2.23
C LEU A 63 1.66 0.08 -1.27
N ALA A 64 2.49 1.11 -1.07
CA ALA A 64 2.14 2.25 -0.25
C ALA A 64 0.93 3.00 -0.83
N ALA A 65 0.91 3.23 -2.15
CA ALA A 65 -0.22 3.88 -2.83
C ALA A 65 -1.53 3.11 -2.66
N HIS A 66 -1.50 1.78 -2.80
CA HIS A 66 -2.67 0.93 -2.59
C HIS A 66 -3.18 0.98 -1.13
N LEU A 67 -2.28 0.92 -0.15
CA LEU A 67 -2.65 1.00 1.27
C LEU A 67 -3.20 2.37 1.64
N ASP A 68 -2.63 3.44 1.11
CA ASP A 68 -3.08 4.81 1.40
C ASP A 68 -4.41 5.11 0.72
N LEU A 69 -4.62 4.59 -0.49
CA LEU A 69 -5.92 4.67 -1.16
C LEU A 69 -7.00 3.93 -0.36
N ALA A 70 -6.71 2.71 0.10
CA ALA A 70 -7.63 1.92 0.92
C ALA A 70 -7.97 2.63 2.24
N ALA A 71 -6.98 3.23 2.91
CA ALA A 71 -7.19 4.02 4.12
C ALA A 71 -8.04 5.28 3.86
N ALA A 72 -7.78 6.00 2.76
CA ALA A 72 -8.55 7.19 2.40
C ALA A 72 -10.03 6.86 2.10
N HIS A 73 -10.31 5.75 1.41
CA HIS A 73 -11.67 5.27 1.19
C HIS A 73 -12.34 4.83 2.48
N LEU A 74 -11.62 4.15 3.37
CA LEU A 74 -12.16 3.76 4.67
C LEU A 74 -12.54 4.98 5.52
N ASP A 75 -11.69 6.02 5.57
CA ASP A 75 -11.98 7.28 6.25
C ASP A 75 -13.15 8.05 5.60
N GLY A 76 -13.38 7.82 4.30
CA GLY A 76 -14.54 8.32 3.56
C GLY A 76 -15.83 7.50 3.77
N GLY A 77 -15.76 6.33 4.43
CA GLY A 77 -16.89 5.41 4.61
C GLY A 77 -17.15 4.47 3.42
N GLU A 78 -16.27 4.43 2.42
CA GLU A 78 -16.40 3.63 1.20
C GLU A 78 -15.80 2.24 1.38
N ILE A 79 -16.44 1.42 2.23
CA ILE A 79 -15.93 0.11 2.65
C ILE A 79 -15.72 -0.86 1.47
N ASP A 80 -16.61 -0.87 0.49
CA ASP A 80 -16.52 -1.79 -0.65
C ASP A 80 -15.28 -1.53 -1.51
N ALA A 81 -14.83 -0.27 -1.57
CA ALA A 81 -13.62 0.10 -2.30
C ALA A 81 -12.35 -0.43 -1.60
N VAL A 82 -12.38 -0.65 -0.28
CA VAL A 82 -11.21 -1.08 0.50
C VAL A 82 -10.73 -2.48 0.08
N ALA A 83 -11.66 -3.43 -0.09
CA ALA A 83 -11.32 -4.82 -0.43
C ALA A 83 -10.62 -4.92 -1.79
N GLU A 84 -11.15 -4.21 -2.80
CA GLU A 84 -10.56 -4.17 -4.14
C GLU A 84 -9.11 -3.66 -4.11
N LYS A 85 -8.84 -2.59 -3.35
CA LYS A 85 -7.50 -1.99 -3.29
C LYS A 85 -6.50 -2.85 -2.51
N LEU A 86 -6.96 -3.60 -1.52
CA LEU A 86 -6.09 -4.50 -0.75
C LEU A 86 -5.71 -5.79 -1.49
N GLY A 87 -6.48 -6.23 -2.49
CA GLY A 87 -6.17 -7.45 -3.25
C GLY A 87 -4.74 -7.48 -3.81
N TYR A 88 -4.26 -6.36 -4.38
CA TYR A 88 -2.88 -6.24 -4.86
C TYR A 88 -1.84 -6.40 -3.74
N VAL A 89 -2.10 -5.79 -2.59
CA VAL A 89 -1.21 -5.83 -1.44
C VAL A 89 -1.15 -7.24 -0.85
N LEU A 90 -2.30 -7.90 -0.72
CA LEU A 90 -2.43 -9.22 -0.13
C LEU A 90 -1.77 -10.31 -0.99
N ALA A 91 -1.79 -10.15 -2.32
CA ALA A 91 -1.11 -11.03 -3.27
C ALA A 91 0.43 -10.85 -3.30
N THR A 92 0.98 -9.85 -2.60
CA THR A 92 2.40 -9.51 -2.70
C THR A 92 3.28 -10.43 -1.83
N PRO A 93 4.42 -10.95 -2.36
CA PRO A 93 5.35 -11.80 -1.62
C PRO A 93 5.92 -11.13 -0.36
N ILE A 94 6.26 -11.94 0.66
CA ILE A 94 6.69 -11.42 1.97
C ILE A 94 7.97 -10.59 1.91
N GLU A 95 8.85 -10.87 0.95
CA GLU A 95 10.11 -10.18 0.69
C GLU A 95 9.90 -8.72 0.32
N ARG A 96 8.75 -8.39 -0.29
CA ARG A 96 8.39 -7.01 -0.68
C ARG A 96 7.62 -6.26 0.42
N ARG A 97 7.22 -6.94 1.51
CA ARG A 97 6.50 -6.34 2.65
C ARG A 97 7.47 -5.67 3.61
N THR A 98 7.96 -4.48 3.25
CA THR A 98 8.87 -3.70 4.09
C THR A 98 8.22 -3.30 5.43
N ALA A 99 9.02 -2.80 6.38
CA ALA A 99 8.51 -2.34 7.67
C ALA A 99 7.43 -1.25 7.53
N SER A 100 7.56 -0.33 6.56
CA SER A 100 6.58 0.72 6.32
C SER A 100 5.24 0.14 5.81
N ILE A 101 5.28 -0.83 4.90
CA ILE A 101 4.09 -1.52 4.39
C ILE A 101 3.37 -2.29 5.51
N ARG A 102 4.13 -3.01 6.37
CA ARG A 102 3.54 -3.72 7.52
C ARG A 102 2.90 -2.76 8.51
N THR A 103 3.51 -1.61 8.77
CA THR A 103 2.95 -0.59 9.66
C THR A 103 1.65 -0.02 9.11
N ARG A 104 1.61 0.37 7.83
CA ARG A 104 0.38 0.84 7.16
C ARG A 104 -0.74 -0.20 7.21
N MET A 105 -0.42 -1.46 6.89
CA MET A 105 -1.39 -2.55 6.97
C MET A 105 -1.92 -2.75 8.39
N ARG A 106 -1.06 -2.66 9.42
CA ARG A 106 -1.47 -2.77 10.83
C ARG A 106 -2.40 -1.63 11.24
N THR A 107 -2.10 -0.40 10.82
CA THR A 107 -2.96 0.77 11.07
C THR A 107 -4.35 0.55 10.46
N LEU A 108 -4.39 0.16 9.18
CA LEU A 108 -5.65 -0.12 8.49
C LEU A 108 -6.43 -1.25 9.16
N SER A 109 -5.75 -2.34 9.52
CA SER A 109 -6.35 -3.47 10.26
C SER A 109 -6.93 -3.06 11.60
N SER A 110 -6.28 -2.14 12.31
CA SER A 110 -6.76 -1.61 13.60
C SER A 110 -8.06 -0.82 13.40
N THR A 111 -8.12 0.02 12.36
CA THR A 111 -9.35 0.75 12.01
C THR A 111 -10.49 -0.20 11.64
N LEU A 112 -10.22 -1.21 10.81
CA LEU A 112 -11.20 -2.22 10.41
C LEU A 112 -11.69 -3.11 11.57
N ALA A 113 -10.95 -3.19 12.67
CA ALA A 113 -11.36 -3.92 13.88
C ALA A 113 -12.33 -3.11 14.77
N GLN A 114 -12.57 -1.83 14.49
CA GLN A 114 -13.48 -1.01 15.30
C GLN A 114 -14.94 -1.50 15.20
N PRO A 115 -15.76 -1.33 16.26
CA PRO A 115 -17.14 -1.81 16.30
C PRO A 115 -18.01 -1.33 15.13
N ALA A 116 -17.72 -0.13 14.59
CA ALA A 116 -18.42 0.44 13.44
C ALA A 116 -18.39 -0.46 12.20
N TYR A 117 -17.38 -1.32 12.05
CA TYR A 117 -17.19 -2.18 10.89
C TYR A 117 -17.51 -3.66 11.16
N SER A 118 -17.84 -4.01 12.41
CA SER A 118 -18.01 -5.39 12.89
C SER A 118 -19.12 -6.20 12.19
N ARG A 119 -20.11 -5.53 11.59
CA ARG A 119 -21.25 -6.16 10.90
C ARG A 119 -21.15 -6.19 9.39
N SER A 120 -20.06 -5.66 8.80
CA SER A 120 -19.86 -5.73 7.35
C SER A 120 -19.25 -7.08 6.97
N PRO A 121 -19.96 -7.92 6.18
CA PRO A 121 -19.41 -9.20 5.72
C PRO A 121 -18.12 -9.03 4.91
N ALA A 122 -18.03 -7.94 4.13
CA ALA A 122 -16.83 -7.60 3.37
C ALA A 122 -15.62 -7.38 4.28
N ILE A 123 -15.82 -6.76 5.45
CA ILE A 123 -14.73 -6.54 6.41
C ILE A 123 -14.35 -7.82 7.15
N LEU A 124 -15.29 -8.73 7.41
CA LEU A 124 -14.98 -10.01 8.05
C LEU A 124 -14.03 -10.85 7.18
N GLY A 125 -14.34 -11.03 5.89
CA GLY A 125 -13.44 -11.74 4.97
C GLY A 125 -12.08 -11.05 4.84
N LEU A 126 -12.08 -9.72 4.72
CA LEU A 126 -10.85 -8.95 4.61
C LEU A 126 -9.92 -9.09 5.82
N ARG A 127 -10.48 -9.22 7.03
CA ARG A 127 -9.69 -9.41 8.26
C ARG A 127 -8.96 -10.75 8.27
N GLU A 128 -9.55 -11.81 7.72
CA GLU A 128 -8.90 -13.12 7.60
C GLU A 128 -7.69 -13.05 6.66
N GLU A 129 -7.85 -12.40 5.51
CA GLU A 129 -6.77 -12.20 4.54
C GLU A 129 -5.63 -11.33 5.10
N ILE A 130 -5.97 -10.26 5.82
CA ILE A 130 -5.00 -9.39 6.52
C ILE A 130 -4.24 -10.18 7.59
N HIS A 131 -4.90 -11.07 8.33
CA HIS A 131 -4.24 -11.90 9.34
C HIS A 131 -3.24 -12.87 8.68
N ALA A 132 -3.59 -13.46 7.53
CA ALA A 132 -2.67 -14.27 6.75
C ALA A 132 -1.46 -13.46 6.23
N PHE A 133 -1.69 -12.21 5.82
CA PHE A 133 -0.64 -11.28 5.39
C PHE A 133 0.33 -10.91 6.53
N ALA A 134 -0.16 -10.81 7.76
CA ALA A 134 0.64 -10.44 8.94
C ALA A 134 1.54 -11.57 9.45
N ARG A 135 1.32 -12.82 9.00
CA ARG A 135 2.06 -13.98 9.48
C ARG A 135 3.53 -13.93 9.00
N PRO A 136 4.52 -14.04 9.90
CA PRO A 136 5.92 -14.07 9.49
C PRO A 136 6.20 -15.31 8.63
N ALA A 137 7.20 -15.23 7.75
CA ALA A 137 7.74 -16.42 7.11
C ALA A 137 8.27 -17.34 8.22
N LEU A 138 7.88 -18.62 8.16
CA LEU A 138 8.53 -19.64 8.96
C LEU A 138 10.03 -19.62 8.58
N PRO A 139 10.94 -19.64 9.56
CA PRO A 139 12.35 -19.85 9.25
C PRO A 139 12.49 -21.14 8.45
N ALA A 140 13.39 -21.16 7.48
CA ALA A 140 13.71 -22.40 6.78
C ALA A 140 14.11 -23.47 7.81
N PRO A 141 13.72 -24.74 7.61
CA PRO A 141 14.19 -25.81 8.48
C PRO A 141 15.71 -25.79 8.52
N ASP A 142 16.27 -25.90 9.71
CA ASP A 142 17.72 -25.87 9.92
C ASP A 142 18.33 -27.06 9.17
N PRO A 143 19.27 -26.87 8.23
CA PRO A 143 19.88 -27.98 7.50
C PRO A 143 20.74 -28.90 8.39
N THR A 144 20.81 -28.62 9.69
CA THR A 144 21.50 -29.41 10.71
C THR A 144 20.53 -29.92 11.77
N GLU A 145 19.66 -30.85 11.41
CA GLU A 145 19.12 -31.81 12.38
C GLU A 145 19.37 -33.23 11.82
N PRO A 146 20.08 -34.11 12.57
CA PRO A 146 20.50 -35.43 12.10
C PRO A 146 19.37 -36.47 12.03
#